data_AF-A0A9D5NPQ7-F1
#
_entry.id   AF-A0A9D5NPQ7-F1
#
_cell.length_a   1.000
_cell.length_b   1.000
_cell.length_c   1.000
_cell.angle_alpha   90.00
_cell.angle_beta   90.00
_cell.angle_gamma   90.00
#
_symmetry.space_group_name_H-M   'P 1'
#
loop_
_entity.id
_entity.type
_entity.pdbx_description
1 polymer ?
#
loop_
_entity_poly.entity_id
_entity_poly.type
_entity_poly.pdbx_seq_one_letter_code
_entity_poly.pdbx_strand_id
1 'polypeptide(L)'
;MTYDSITEDGRLWAVKYDDCPDNALYMLFEQWNDVTWLYQFFKENMADLISYFKITDVNEAIYDTIEDSERLQCLIMDISPEADLDKLFRPLENSRFADMLLGKEKARLKDVSKHASWLRIYAIKLEPGIYVITGGAIKLTRTMQEREHTLRELVKMEKVRSHLLANNIVDKDSFDDYMSELI
;
A
#
# COMPACT_ATOMS: atom_id res chain seq x y z
N MET A 1 -14.54 10.35 -1.42
CA MET A 1 -13.31 9.92 -0.71
C MET A 1 -12.69 11.12 -0.04
N THR A 2 -12.04 10.92 1.11
CA THR A 2 -11.24 11.93 1.84
C THR A 2 -9.83 11.42 2.10
N TYR A 3 -8.97 12.23 2.73
CA TYR A 3 -7.58 11.88 3.03
C TYR A 3 -7.29 12.11 4.53
N ASP A 4 -6.81 11.07 5.20
CA ASP A 4 -6.46 11.11 6.61
C ASP A 4 -4.93 11.19 6.76
N SER A 5 -4.46 12.04 7.66
CA SER A 5 -3.02 12.17 7.96
C SER A 5 -2.52 10.93 8.68
N ILE A 6 -1.42 10.35 8.21
CA ILE A 6 -0.74 9.22 8.87
C ILE A 6 0.42 9.71 9.71
N THR A 7 1.20 10.67 9.20
CA THR A 7 2.26 11.35 9.97
C THR A 7 1.81 12.76 10.31
N GLU A 8 2.19 13.27 11.50
CA GLU A 8 1.82 14.63 11.96
C GLU A 8 2.47 15.74 11.11
N ASP A 9 3.58 15.43 10.44
CA ASP A 9 4.34 16.35 9.61
C ASP A 9 3.80 16.49 8.17
N GLY A 10 2.67 15.84 7.86
CA GLY A 10 1.97 15.97 6.57
C GLY A 10 2.69 15.32 5.39
N ARG A 11 3.64 14.41 5.64
CA ARG A 11 4.39 13.70 4.59
C ARG A 11 3.72 12.41 4.12
N LEU A 12 2.91 11.78 4.97
CA LEU A 12 2.22 10.56 4.64
C LEU A 12 0.74 10.66 4.97
N TRP A 13 -0.09 10.32 3.99
CA TRP A 13 -1.54 10.34 4.05
C TRP A 13 -2.09 8.99 3.61
N ALA A 14 -3.35 8.72 3.94
CA ALA A 14 -4.08 7.56 3.43
C ALA A 14 -5.49 7.95 2.97
N VAL A 15 -5.95 7.34 1.89
CA VAL A 15 -7.31 7.56 1.38
C VAL A 15 -8.32 6.91 2.30
N LYS A 16 -9.35 7.66 2.70
CA LYS A 16 -10.59 7.11 3.26
C LYS A 16 -11.64 7.05 2.16
N TYR A 17 -11.91 5.83 1.69
CA TYR A 17 -12.92 5.60 0.66
C TYR A 17 -14.33 5.78 1.23
N ASP A 18 -15.26 6.12 0.34
CA ASP A 18 -16.67 6.22 0.69
C ASP A 18 -17.16 4.87 1.26
N ASP A 19 -18.02 4.93 2.28
CA ASP A 19 -18.59 3.77 2.97
C ASP A 19 -17.57 2.84 3.68
N CYS A 20 -16.30 3.25 3.80
CA CYS A 20 -15.31 2.56 4.63
C CYS A 20 -15.25 3.19 6.03
N PRO A 21 -15.17 2.39 7.11
CA PRO A 21 -15.16 2.93 8.47
C PRO A 21 -13.88 3.73 8.76
N ASP A 22 -12.77 3.32 8.16
CA ASP A 22 -11.45 3.93 8.35
C ASP A 22 -10.67 4.07 7.03
N ASN A 23 -9.51 4.71 7.09
CA ASN A 23 -8.61 4.89 5.96
C ASN A 23 -7.99 3.57 5.47
N ALA A 24 -7.52 3.59 4.22
CA ALA A 24 -7.01 2.43 3.52
C ALA A 24 -5.81 1.77 4.19
N LEU A 25 -5.02 2.48 4.99
CA LEU A 25 -3.87 1.90 5.69
C LEU A 25 -4.32 1.12 6.93
N TYR A 26 -5.17 1.71 7.78
CA TYR A 26 -5.67 1.01 8.97
C TYR A 26 -6.52 -0.20 8.61
N MET A 27 -7.44 -0.04 7.65
CA MET A 27 -8.25 -1.16 7.14
C MET A 27 -7.38 -2.32 6.60
N LEU A 28 -6.23 -2.00 5.98
CA LEU A 28 -5.31 -3.00 5.46
C LEU A 28 -4.61 -3.75 6.58
N PHE A 29 -4.11 -3.06 7.60
CA PHE A 29 -3.47 -3.70 8.75
C PHE A 29 -4.45 -4.53 9.59
N GLU A 30 -5.69 -4.07 9.76
CA GLU A 30 -6.73 -4.89 10.41
C GLU A 30 -6.96 -6.20 9.65
N GLN A 31 -7.11 -6.13 8.32
CA GLN A 31 -7.29 -7.31 7.49
C GLN A 31 -6.09 -8.27 7.54
N TRP A 32 -4.86 -7.75 7.54
CA TRP A 32 -3.65 -8.56 7.66
C TRP A 32 -3.40 -9.14 9.05
N ASN A 33 -4.20 -8.75 10.05
CA ASN A 33 -4.22 -9.35 11.39
C ASN A 33 -5.45 -10.26 11.62
N ASP A 34 -6.38 -10.35 10.66
CA ASP A 34 -7.53 -11.24 10.74
C ASP A 34 -7.16 -12.65 10.26
N VAL A 35 -6.93 -13.55 11.23
CA VAL A 35 -6.62 -14.97 10.99
C VAL A 35 -7.68 -15.67 10.14
N THR A 36 -8.96 -15.35 10.32
CA THR A 36 -10.06 -15.98 9.58
C THR A 36 -10.00 -15.57 8.12
N TRP A 37 -9.80 -14.29 7.86
CA TRP A 37 -9.64 -13.76 6.51
C TRP A 37 -8.39 -14.33 5.83
N LEU A 38 -7.25 -14.36 6.52
CA LEU A 38 -5.99 -14.89 5.98
C LEU A 38 -6.09 -16.36 5.63
N TYR A 39 -6.72 -17.17 6.49
CA TYR A 39 -6.94 -18.58 6.23
C TYR A 39 -7.72 -18.80 4.93
N GLN A 40 -8.81 -18.04 4.74
CA GLN A 40 -9.60 -18.12 3.52
C GLN A 40 -8.79 -17.65 2.30
N PHE A 41 -8.10 -16.52 2.41
CA PHE A 41 -7.25 -15.97 1.34
C PHE A 41 -6.20 -16.99 0.88
N PHE A 42 -5.44 -17.59 1.81
CA PHE A 42 -4.39 -18.54 1.45
C PHE A 42 -4.95 -19.86 0.91
N LYS A 43 -6.09 -20.33 1.41
CA LYS A 43 -6.77 -21.50 0.83
C LYS A 43 -7.20 -21.25 -0.62
N GLU A 44 -7.79 -20.10 -0.90
CA GLU A 44 -8.23 -19.74 -2.24
C GLU A 44 -7.06 -19.53 -3.21
N ASN A 45 -5.92 -19.04 -2.71
CA ASN A 45 -4.74 -18.74 -3.51
C ASN A 45 -3.59 -19.76 -3.32
N MET A 46 -3.91 -20.97 -2.86
CA MET A 46 -2.92 -22.01 -2.51
C MET A 46 -1.99 -22.36 -3.68
N ALA A 47 -2.54 -22.40 -4.91
CA ALA A 47 -1.75 -22.69 -6.10
C ALA A 47 -0.64 -21.65 -6.35
N ASP A 48 -0.89 -20.37 -6.06
CA ASP A 48 0.11 -19.31 -6.18
C ASP A 48 1.15 -19.40 -5.07
N LEU A 49 0.69 -19.63 -3.83
CA LEU A 49 1.56 -19.80 -2.68
C LEU A 49 2.58 -20.93 -2.93
N ILE A 50 2.11 -22.09 -3.39
CA ILE A 50 2.97 -23.24 -3.72
C ILE A 50 3.86 -22.93 -4.93
N SER A 51 3.30 -22.40 -6.02
CA SER A 51 4.06 -22.26 -7.26
C SER A 51 5.12 -21.16 -7.16
N TYR A 52 4.85 -20.06 -6.47
CA TYR A 52 5.71 -18.89 -6.42
C TYR A 52 6.58 -18.82 -5.16
N PHE A 53 6.06 -19.19 -3.99
CA PHE A 53 6.78 -19.12 -2.70
C PHE A 53 7.24 -20.49 -2.19
N LYS A 54 6.76 -21.59 -2.79
CA LYS A 54 7.09 -22.97 -2.36
C LYS A 54 6.60 -23.32 -0.95
N ILE A 55 5.65 -22.56 -0.42
CA ILE A 55 5.03 -22.80 0.88
C ILE A 55 3.79 -23.68 0.68
N THR A 56 3.69 -24.75 1.46
CA THR A 56 2.59 -25.72 1.41
C THR A 56 1.72 -25.72 2.66
N ASP A 57 2.13 -25.03 3.72
CA ASP A 57 1.36 -24.90 4.95
C ASP A 57 0.67 -23.52 5.02
N VAL A 58 -0.66 -23.54 5.11
CA VAL A 58 -1.46 -22.31 5.26
C VAL A 58 -1.19 -21.63 6.59
N ASN A 59 -0.97 -22.39 7.67
CA ASN A 59 -0.72 -21.79 8.98
C ASN A 59 0.61 -21.06 9.00
N GLU A 60 1.65 -21.63 8.37
CA GLU A 60 2.93 -20.95 8.16
C GLU A 60 2.75 -19.61 7.46
N ALA A 61 1.99 -19.58 6.35
CA ALA A 61 1.73 -18.35 5.61
C ALA A 61 0.93 -17.31 6.41
N ILE A 62 0.00 -17.75 7.28
CA ILE A 62 -0.73 -16.86 8.19
C ILE A 62 0.23 -16.24 9.20
N TYR A 63 1.03 -17.04 9.90
CA TYR A 63 1.97 -16.54 10.90
C TYR A 63 2.98 -15.57 10.31
N ASP A 64 3.56 -15.94 9.16
CA ASP A 64 4.52 -15.10 8.46
C ASP A 64 3.89 -13.79 7.97
N THR A 65 2.61 -13.82 7.56
CA THR A 65 1.90 -12.60 7.15
C THR A 65 1.67 -11.66 8.31
N ILE A 66 1.26 -12.17 9.48
CA ILE A 66 1.05 -11.35 10.67
C ILE A 66 2.38 -10.73 11.13
N GLU A 67 3.46 -11.52 11.19
CA GLU A 67 4.79 -11.03 11.54
C GLU A 67 5.28 -9.94 10.56
N ASP A 68 5.14 -10.17 9.25
CA ASP A 68 5.49 -9.18 8.24
C ASP A 68 4.59 -7.93 8.32
N SER A 69 3.32 -8.08 8.66
CA SER A 69 2.35 -6.99 8.82
C SER A 69 2.75 -6.09 9.98
N GLU A 70 3.05 -6.67 11.15
CA GLU A 70 3.50 -5.95 12.35
C GLU A 70 4.80 -5.17 12.07
N ARG A 71 5.76 -5.79 11.39
CA ARG A 71 7.02 -5.12 11.01
C ARG A 71 6.79 -3.96 10.06
N LEU A 72 5.89 -4.11 9.09
CA LEU A 72 5.56 -3.06 8.14
C LEU A 72 4.76 -1.93 8.79
N GLN A 73 3.89 -2.27 9.75
CA GLN A 73 3.16 -1.32 10.57
C GLN A 73 4.10 -0.48 11.41
N CYS A 74 5.04 -1.08 12.16
CA CYS A 74 6.07 -0.33 12.89
C CYS A 74 6.89 0.57 11.94
N LEU A 75 7.29 0.05 10.77
CA LEU A 75 8.06 0.82 9.80
C LEU A 75 7.33 2.07 9.29
N ILE A 76 6.00 2.06 9.24
CA ILE A 76 5.17 3.15 8.69
C ILE A 76 4.61 4.05 9.79
N MET A 77 4.13 3.48 10.89
CA MET A 77 3.52 4.24 11.97
C MET A 77 4.56 4.96 12.84
N ASP A 78 5.77 4.40 12.94
CA ASP A 78 6.89 4.99 13.70
C ASP A 78 7.91 5.69 12.79
N ILE A 79 7.45 6.23 11.65
CA ILE A 79 8.29 7.01 10.74
C ILE A 79 8.83 8.24 11.49
N SER A 80 10.15 8.33 11.63
CA SER A 80 10.77 9.54 12.18
C SER A 80 10.60 10.72 11.21
N PRO A 81 10.51 11.96 11.71
CA PRO A 81 10.47 13.17 10.87
C PRO A 81 11.63 13.26 9.86
N GLU A 82 12.78 12.70 10.21
CA GLU A 82 14.00 12.66 9.40
C GLU A 82 14.06 11.46 8.43
N ALA A 83 13.08 10.55 8.50
CA ALA A 83 13.07 9.35 7.68
C ALA A 83 12.80 9.70 6.20
N ASP A 84 13.55 9.04 5.32
CA ASP A 84 13.46 9.24 3.88
C ASP A 84 12.41 8.31 3.26
N LEU A 85 11.21 8.84 3.00
CA LEU A 85 10.11 8.07 2.43
C LEU A 85 10.36 7.59 1.00
N ASP A 86 11.28 8.23 0.26
CA ASP A 86 11.67 7.79 -1.09
C ASP A 86 12.52 6.50 -1.05
N LYS A 87 13.04 6.11 0.12
CA LYS A 87 13.65 4.77 0.32
C LYS A 87 12.61 3.68 0.59
N LEU A 88 11.47 4.07 1.16
CA LEU A 88 10.35 3.19 1.53
C LEU A 88 9.46 2.90 0.31
N PHE A 89 8.97 3.96 -0.33
CA PHE A 89 8.14 3.89 -1.53
C PHE A 89 9.03 3.93 -2.78
N ARG A 90 8.78 3.01 -3.70
CA ARG A 90 9.51 2.89 -4.97
C ARG A 90 8.56 2.77 -6.15
N PRO A 91 8.98 3.14 -7.37
CA PRO A 91 8.10 3.10 -8.53
C PRO A 91 7.42 1.75 -8.67
N LEU A 92 6.10 1.75 -8.91
CA LEU A 92 5.33 0.52 -9.13
C LEU A 92 5.92 -0.27 -10.31
N GLU A 93 6.29 0.45 -11.38
CA GLU A 93 6.98 -0.06 -12.55
C GLU A 93 8.50 0.00 -12.35
N ASN A 94 9.15 -1.16 -12.34
CA ASN A 94 10.59 -1.24 -12.08
C ASN A 94 11.45 -0.69 -13.25
N SER A 95 10.87 -0.55 -14.44
CA SER A 95 11.53 -0.01 -15.64
C SER A 95 11.35 1.51 -15.78
N ARG A 96 10.80 2.20 -14.78
CA ARG A 96 10.61 3.65 -14.84
C ARG A 96 11.98 4.35 -14.79
N PHE A 97 12.25 5.17 -15.80
CA PHE A 97 13.51 5.91 -15.93
C PHE A 97 13.39 7.41 -15.56
N ALA A 98 12.18 7.92 -15.41
CA ALA A 98 11.91 9.31 -15.08
C ALA A 98 10.75 9.42 -14.09
N ASP A 99 10.77 10.44 -13.24
CA ASP A 99 9.65 10.73 -12.35
C ASP A 99 8.40 11.08 -13.15
N MET A 100 7.26 10.66 -12.61
CA MET A 100 5.94 10.87 -13.21
C MET A 100 5.11 11.72 -12.26
N LEU A 101 4.39 12.70 -12.83
CA LEU A 101 3.37 13.44 -12.10
C LEU A 101 2.35 12.46 -11.50
N LEU A 102 2.13 12.54 -10.19
CA LEU A 102 1.27 11.63 -9.44
C LEU A 102 1.64 10.15 -9.70
N GLY A 103 2.93 9.85 -9.55
CA GLY A 103 3.49 8.54 -9.80
C GLY A 103 2.88 7.46 -8.90
N LYS A 104 2.59 6.29 -9.47
CA LYS A 104 2.18 5.11 -8.70
C LYS A 104 3.40 4.42 -8.11
N GLU A 105 3.37 4.21 -6.80
CA GLU A 105 4.50 3.74 -5.99
C GLU A 105 4.09 2.55 -5.11
N LYS A 106 5.08 1.80 -4.62
CA LYS A 106 4.90 0.65 -3.74
C LYS A 106 5.92 0.62 -2.61
N ALA A 107 5.48 0.27 -1.41
CA ALA A 107 6.31 -0.12 -0.29
C ALA A 107 6.20 -1.63 -0.05
N ARG A 108 7.31 -2.25 0.40
CA ARG A 108 7.38 -3.64 0.82
C ARG A 108 8.56 -3.84 1.78
N LEU A 109 8.50 -4.87 2.62
CA LEU A 109 9.67 -5.32 3.36
C LEU A 109 10.75 -5.85 2.39
N LYS A 110 12.01 -5.51 2.64
CA LYS A 110 13.16 -5.96 1.83
C LYS A 110 13.89 -7.14 2.48
N ASP A 111 14.01 -7.13 3.80
CA ASP A 111 14.76 -8.11 4.57
C ASP A 111 13.81 -9.05 5.33
N VAL A 112 13.21 -9.97 4.58
CA VAL A 112 12.41 -11.07 5.14
C VAL A 112 13.24 -12.34 5.00
N SER A 113 13.57 -12.98 6.13
CA SER A 113 14.51 -14.11 6.19
C SER A 113 13.88 -15.44 5.75
N LYS A 114 12.56 -15.57 5.86
CA LYS A 114 11.83 -16.82 5.62
C LYS A 114 11.41 -16.99 4.16
N HIS A 115 10.87 -15.93 3.56
CA HIS A 115 10.39 -15.92 2.19
C HIS A 115 10.64 -14.56 1.55
N ALA A 116 10.56 -14.47 0.22
CA ALA A 116 10.49 -13.18 -0.43
C ALA A 116 9.26 -12.42 0.09
N SER A 117 9.36 -11.13 0.40
CA SER A 117 8.20 -10.34 0.85
C SER A 117 7.03 -10.52 -0.12
N TRP A 118 5.80 -10.70 0.37
CA TRP A 118 4.55 -10.70 -0.42
C TRP A 118 3.60 -9.55 -0.09
N LEU A 119 3.81 -8.81 1.00
CA LEU A 119 2.99 -7.65 1.38
C LEU A 119 3.41 -6.42 0.61
N ARG A 120 2.42 -5.68 0.09
CA ARG A 120 2.63 -4.44 -0.66
C ARG A 120 1.63 -3.41 -0.18
N ILE A 121 2.14 -2.22 0.06
CA ILE A 121 1.34 -1.01 0.27
C ILE A 121 1.54 -0.14 -0.96
N TYR A 122 0.46 0.36 -1.52
CA TYR A 122 0.44 1.13 -2.75
C TYR A 122 0.11 2.59 -2.47
N ALA A 123 0.82 3.51 -3.11
CA ALA A 123 0.65 4.94 -2.90
C ALA A 123 0.75 5.73 -4.21
N ILE A 124 0.23 6.96 -4.18
CA ILE A 124 0.49 8.01 -5.17
C ILE A 124 1.52 8.97 -4.58
N LYS A 125 2.60 9.24 -5.32
CA LYS A 125 3.59 10.27 -4.97
C LYS A 125 3.09 11.64 -5.40
N LEU A 126 2.89 12.55 -4.46
CA LEU A 126 2.58 13.95 -4.77
C LEU A 126 3.86 14.65 -5.23
N GLU A 127 4.90 14.58 -4.39
CA GLU A 127 6.24 15.13 -4.64
C GLU A 127 7.28 14.34 -3.83
N PRO A 128 8.59 14.60 -3.95
CA PRO A 128 9.61 13.90 -3.16
C PRO A 128 9.31 13.93 -1.66
N GLY A 129 9.26 12.75 -1.03
CA GLY A 129 8.94 12.63 0.39
C GLY A 129 7.46 12.74 0.76
N ILE A 130 6.54 12.99 -0.17
CA ILE A 130 5.11 13.18 0.12
C ILE A 130 4.24 12.15 -0.62
N TYR A 131 3.48 11.36 0.12
CA TYR A 131 2.75 10.20 -0.40
C TYR A 131 1.32 10.08 0.12
N VAL A 132 0.44 9.56 -0.74
CA VAL A 132 -0.95 9.21 -0.40
C VAL A 132 -1.17 7.71 -0.61
N ILE A 133 -1.32 6.95 0.47
CA ILE A 133 -1.58 5.52 0.46
C ILE A 133 -3.01 5.24 -0.04
N THR A 134 -3.11 4.33 -1.01
CA THR A 134 -4.36 3.98 -1.69
C THR A 134 -4.90 2.61 -1.28
N GLY A 135 -4.07 1.76 -0.68
CA GLY A 135 -4.41 0.39 -0.32
C GLY A 135 -3.19 -0.53 -0.35
N GLY A 136 -3.43 -1.84 -0.45
CA GLY A 136 -2.38 -2.84 -0.41
C GLY A 136 -2.90 -4.24 -0.76
N ALA A 137 -1.97 -5.18 -0.88
CA ALA A 137 -2.30 -6.57 -1.20
C ALA A 137 -1.22 -7.55 -0.69
N ILE A 138 -1.67 -8.78 -0.41
CA ILE A 138 -0.80 -9.96 -0.39
C ILE A 138 -0.64 -10.42 -1.84
N LYS A 139 0.51 -10.13 -2.46
CA LYS A 139 0.74 -10.44 -3.88
C LYS A 139 1.54 -11.73 -4.01
N LEU A 140 0.83 -12.79 -4.38
CA LEU A 140 1.41 -14.13 -4.50
C LEU A 140 1.95 -14.47 -5.91
N THR A 141 1.92 -13.51 -6.84
CA THR A 141 2.30 -13.72 -8.25
C THR A 141 3.39 -12.75 -8.70
N ARG A 142 3.85 -12.87 -9.96
CA ARG A 142 4.91 -12.03 -10.52
C ARG A 142 4.41 -10.64 -10.90
N THR A 143 3.24 -10.51 -11.48
CA THR A 143 2.61 -9.26 -11.92
C THR A 143 1.23 -9.09 -11.27
N MET A 144 0.78 -7.85 -11.15
CA MET A 144 -0.50 -7.53 -10.51
C MET A 144 -1.72 -7.90 -11.37
N GLN A 145 -1.50 -8.16 -12.67
CA GLN A 145 -2.55 -8.50 -13.62
C GLN A 145 -3.00 -9.96 -13.54
N GLU A 146 -2.25 -10.80 -12.83
CA GLU A 146 -2.52 -12.24 -12.74
C GLU A 146 -3.69 -12.58 -11.81
N ARG A 147 -4.01 -11.70 -10.85
CA ARG A 147 -5.05 -11.95 -9.84
C ARG A 147 -5.97 -10.76 -9.64
N GLU A 148 -7.24 -11.07 -9.35
CA GLU A 148 -8.28 -10.06 -9.19
C GLU A 148 -8.00 -9.10 -8.03
N HIS A 149 -7.56 -9.62 -6.87
CA HIS A 149 -7.28 -8.78 -5.70
C HIS A 149 -6.18 -7.74 -5.99
N THR A 150 -5.14 -8.09 -6.76
CA THR A 150 -4.10 -7.12 -7.18
C THR A 150 -4.56 -6.22 -8.33
N LEU A 151 -5.43 -6.70 -9.22
CA LEU A 151 -6.05 -5.86 -10.26
C LEU A 151 -6.91 -4.75 -9.65
N ARG A 152 -7.67 -5.05 -8.59
CA ARG A 152 -8.47 -4.05 -7.86
C ARG A 152 -7.59 -2.93 -7.30
N GLU A 153 -6.38 -3.24 -6.82
CA GLU A 153 -5.44 -2.21 -6.35
C GLU A 153 -4.89 -1.34 -7.49
N LEU A 154 -4.68 -1.87 -8.70
CA LEU A 154 -4.36 -1.05 -9.88
C LEU A 154 -5.49 -0.05 -10.20
N VAL A 155 -6.74 -0.51 -10.10
CA VAL A 155 -7.93 0.33 -10.32
C VAL A 155 -8.04 1.40 -9.24
N LYS A 156 -7.81 1.05 -7.96
CA LYS A 156 -7.80 2.02 -6.85
C LYS A 156 -6.75 3.12 -7.05
N MET A 157 -5.51 2.75 -7.36
CA MET A 157 -4.46 3.74 -7.65
C MET A 157 -4.85 4.68 -8.80
N GLU A 158 -5.45 4.16 -9.88
CA GLU A 158 -5.91 5.02 -10.97
C GLU A 158 -7.08 5.91 -10.57
N LYS A 159 -8.02 5.39 -9.76
CA LYS A 159 -9.16 6.16 -9.24
C LYS A 159 -8.67 7.34 -8.39
N VAL A 160 -7.74 7.10 -7.47
CA VAL A 160 -7.16 8.15 -6.61
C VAL A 160 -6.39 9.16 -7.43
N ARG A 161 -5.53 8.70 -8.35
CA ARG A 161 -4.77 9.57 -9.26
C ARG A 161 -5.71 10.45 -10.10
N SER A 162 -6.76 9.89 -10.65
CA SER A 162 -7.76 10.63 -11.45
C SER A 162 -8.51 11.66 -10.59
N HIS A 163 -8.82 11.32 -9.34
CA HIS A 163 -9.45 12.24 -8.40
C HIS A 163 -8.55 13.44 -8.08
N LEU A 164 -7.26 13.20 -7.80
CA LEU A 164 -6.29 14.28 -7.56
C LEU A 164 -6.19 15.21 -8.78
N LEU A 165 -6.03 14.66 -9.99
CA LEU A 165 -5.97 15.45 -11.22
C LEU A 165 -7.25 16.27 -11.47
N ALA A 166 -8.43 15.69 -11.23
CA ALA A 166 -9.70 16.36 -11.44
C ALA A 166 -9.90 17.56 -10.50
N ASN A 167 -9.24 17.56 -9.34
CA ASN A 167 -9.23 18.67 -8.38
C ASN A 167 -8.00 19.57 -8.52
N ASN A 168 -7.24 19.45 -9.62
CA ASN A 168 -5.99 20.21 -9.88
C ASN A 168 -4.89 20.01 -8.82
N ILE A 169 -4.90 18.88 -8.13
CA ILE A 169 -3.88 18.54 -7.15
C ILE A 169 -2.72 17.84 -7.86
N VAL A 170 -1.54 18.44 -7.83
CA VAL A 170 -0.35 18.01 -8.58
C VAL A 170 0.90 17.90 -7.72
N ASP A 171 0.90 18.48 -6.52
CA ASP A 171 2.02 18.57 -5.57
C ASP A 171 1.49 18.76 -4.15
N LYS A 172 2.38 19.03 -3.18
CA LYS A 172 1.97 19.25 -1.79
C LYS A 172 1.16 20.54 -1.61
N ASP A 173 1.59 21.64 -2.22
CA ASP A 173 0.94 22.95 -2.04
C ASP A 173 -0.53 22.90 -2.50
N SER A 174 -0.78 22.37 -3.69
CA SER A 174 -2.14 22.18 -4.22
C SER A 174 -2.96 21.16 -3.43
N PHE A 175 -2.32 20.18 -2.78
CA PHE A 175 -2.99 19.24 -1.88
C PHE A 175 -3.39 19.92 -0.57
N ASP A 176 -2.50 20.71 0.04
CA ASP A 176 -2.77 21.45 1.28
C ASP A 176 -3.89 22.49 1.08
N ASP A 177 -3.87 23.21 -0.04
CA ASP A 177 -4.94 24.15 -0.45
C ASP A 177 -6.29 23.41 -0.50
N TYR A 178 -6.34 22.28 -1.22
CA TYR A 178 -7.56 21.45 -1.31
C TYR A 178 -8.05 20.96 0.06
N MET A 179 -7.14 20.50 0.93
CA MET A 179 -7.50 20.03 2.26
C MET A 179 -8.05 21.17 3.14
N SER A 180 -7.56 22.40 2.97
CA SER A 180 -8.03 23.56 3.73
C SER A 180 -9.46 24.00 3.35
N GLU A 181 -9.87 23.77 2.10
CA GLU A 181 -11.22 24.09 1.61
C GLU A 181 -12.30 23.11 2.12
N LEU A 182 -11.90 21.95 2.64
CA LEU A 182 -12.79 20.92 3.17
C LEU A 182 -13.15 21.11 4.66
N ILE A 183 -12.53 22.09 5.34
CA ILE A 183 -12.70 22.37 6.77
C ILE A 183 -13.79 23.42 7.02
#